data_AF-A0A661JZ95-F1
#
_entry.id   AF-A0A661JZ95-F1
#
_cell.length_a   1.000
_cell.length_b   1.000
_cell.length_c   1.000
_cell.angle_alpha   90.00
_cell.angle_beta   90.00
_cell.angle_gamma   90.00
#
_symmetry.space_group_name_H-M   'P 1'
#
loop_
_entity.id
_entity.type
_entity.pdbx_description
1 polymer ?
#
loop_
_entity_poly.entity_id
_entity_poly.type
_entity_poly.pdbx_seq_one_letter_code
_entity_poly.pdbx_strand_id
1 'polypeptide(L)'
;MRERQPVRDNYDAVIDLAISEELGAYANLIVKFTYKISNGFCVLDKPEPLYHDMRDENIHPRLKAGTDFWPIKLMTDVVVQGSAFAPGGTPIEKMEVSIRVGKRLKRIAVFGRREIIWDRQGRPCIEEPEPFFKMPLIYENAYGGIDWRVAVEDAESPEMQLMLQTDHPGMYPRNPFGKGYLVVDGEVPDMEMPNLEDPDDLLTVERLIVGDPALWYRQPLPWCFDWVHPYTFPRYLYFLDDVDAWFPGPEDEDMPEVQRGFLKRKYRSRPEVRSSDNGPHPMFYQEASYGMIFSNLRHGEEIVITGMHPEKTEIALRLTDAPPELEIEIEG
;
A
#
# COMPACT_ATOMS: atom_id res chain seq x y z
N MET A 1 12.49 -19.66 -18.12
CA MET A 1 11.45 -19.67 -17.08
C MET A 1 10.11 -19.52 -17.79
N ARG A 2 9.14 -20.40 -17.58
CA ARG A 2 7.83 -20.26 -18.24
C ARG A 2 6.94 -19.41 -17.35
N GLU A 3 6.52 -18.27 -17.88
CA GLU A 3 5.49 -17.44 -17.28
C GLU A 3 4.19 -18.23 -17.13
N ARG A 4 3.54 -18.13 -15.97
CA ARG A 4 2.27 -18.81 -15.69
C ARG A 4 1.25 -18.47 -16.79
N GLN A 5 0.54 -19.48 -17.28
CA GLN A 5 -0.53 -19.30 -18.25
C GLN A 5 -1.88 -19.63 -17.58
N PRO A 6 -2.95 -18.90 -17.93
CA PRO A 6 -4.30 -19.23 -17.48
C PRO A 6 -4.67 -20.68 -17.79
N VAL A 7 -5.31 -21.35 -16.84
CA VAL A 7 -5.73 -22.76 -16.98
C VAL A 7 -7.00 -22.94 -17.82
N ARG A 8 -7.78 -21.88 -18.05
CA ARG A 8 -9.00 -21.87 -18.89
C ARG A 8 -9.03 -20.65 -19.81
N ASP A 9 -9.97 -20.67 -20.76
CA ASP A 9 -10.15 -19.59 -21.74
C ASP A 9 -10.72 -18.29 -21.16
N ASN A 10 -11.35 -18.37 -19.98
CA ASN A 10 -12.09 -17.28 -19.36
C ASN A 10 -11.68 -16.95 -17.91
N TYR A 11 -10.82 -17.76 -17.29
CA TYR A 11 -10.28 -17.52 -15.96
C TYR A 11 -8.94 -18.23 -15.76
N ASP A 12 -8.18 -17.78 -14.76
CA ASP A 12 -7.07 -18.56 -14.20
C ASP A 12 -7.44 -19.06 -12.79
N ALA A 13 -6.90 -20.21 -12.41
CA ALA A 13 -7.19 -20.84 -11.12
C ALA A 13 -6.06 -21.75 -10.64
N VAL A 14 -5.97 -21.93 -9.33
CA VAL A 14 -5.12 -22.93 -8.68
C VAL A 14 -5.92 -23.64 -7.59
N ILE A 15 -5.72 -24.96 -7.49
CA ILE A 15 -6.25 -25.80 -6.42
C ILE A 15 -5.05 -26.33 -5.65
N ASP A 16 -5.00 -26.02 -4.36
CA ASP A 16 -4.03 -26.57 -3.43
C ASP A 16 -4.72 -27.58 -2.53
N LEU A 17 -4.26 -28.83 -2.57
CA LEU A 17 -4.76 -29.90 -1.69
C LEU A 17 -3.85 -30.02 -0.49
N ALA A 18 -4.44 -30.08 0.70
CA ALA A 18 -3.71 -30.20 1.94
C ALA A 18 -4.43 -31.11 2.93
N ILE A 19 -3.67 -31.61 3.89
CA ILE A 19 -4.17 -32.43 5.00
C ILE A 19 -3.64 -31.77 6.27
N SER A 20 -4.53 -31.51 7.22
CA SER A 20 -4.14 -31.10 8.57
C SER A 20 -4.76 -32.04 9.61
N GLU A 21 -4.14 -32.13 10.78
CA GLU A 21 -4.68 -32.93 11.89
C GLU A 21 -6.05 -32.41 12.35
N GLU A 22 -6.28 -31.10 12.28
CA GLU A 22 -7.49 -30.44 12.76
C GLU A 22 -8.64 -30.43 11.73
N LEU A 23 -8.35 -30.07 10.47
CA LEU A 23 -9.36 -29.95 9.41
C LEU A 23 -9.52 -31.22 8.57
N GLY A 24 -8.66 -32.22 8.74
CA GLY A 24 -8.58 -33.36 7.84
C GLY A 24 -8.07 -32.95 6.46
N ALA A 25 -8.52 -33.65 5.41
CA ALA A 25 -8.22 -33.30 4.03
C ALA A 25 -9.08 -32.10 3.57
N TYR A 26 -8.44 -31.07 3.03
CA TYR A 26 -9.10 -29.87 2.51
C TYR A 26 -8.46 -29.39 1.20
N ALA A 27 -9.22 -28.59 0.45
CA ALA A 27 -8.76 -27.93 -0.77
C ALA A 27 -8.88 -26.41 -0.60
N ASN A 28 -7.83 -25.67 -0.96
CA ASN A 28 -7.89 -24.23 -1.17
C ASN A 28 -7.98 -23.95 -2.66
N LEU A 29 -8.91 -23.08 -3.06
CA LEU A 29 -9.13 -22.72 -4.45
C LEU A 29 -9.05 -21.20 -4.59
N ILE A 30 -8.19 -20.76 -5.50
CA ILE A 30 -8.13 -19.37 -5.94
C ILE A 30 -8.59 -19.33 -7.40
N VAL A 31 -9.53 -18.44 -7.70
CA VAL A 31 -10.03 -18.21 -9.06
C VAL A 31 -9.99 -16.73 -9.38
N LYS A 32 -9.43 -16.39 -10.54
CA LYS A 32 -9.29 -15.02 -11.03
C LYS A 32 -9.98 -14.87 -12.37
N PHE A 33 -10.93 -13.93 -12.40
CA PHE A 33 -11.58 -13.47 -13.62
C PHE A 33 -11.02 -12.10 -14.00
N THR A 34 -10.71 -11.94 -15.28
CA THR A 34 -10.26 -10.65 -15.84
C THR A 34 -11.41 -9.99 -16.56
N TYR A 35 -11.63 -8.70 -16.29
CA TYR A 35 -12.64 -7.89 -16.95
C TYR A 35 -11.99 -6.66 -17.58
N LYS A 36 -12.49 -6.28 -18.75
CA LYS A 36 -12.25 -4.95 -19.34
C LYS A 36 -13.42 -4.02 -19.07
N ILE A 37 -13.13 -2.73 -19.01
CA ILE A 37 -14.16 -1.69 -18.89
C ILE A 37 -14.67 -1.36 -20.29
N SER A 38 -15.94 -1.64 -20.56
CA SER A 38 -16.60 -1.33 -21.82
C SER A 38 -17.90 -0.58 -21.57
N ASN A 39 -18.01 0.66 -22.07
CA ASN A 39 -19.17 1.54 -21.90
C ASN A 39 -19.66 1.67 -20.44
N GLY A 40 -18.72 1.69 -19.48
CA GLY A 40 -19.03 1.81 -18.05
C GLY A 40 -19.39 0.48 -17.36
N PHE A 41 -19.23 -0.66 -18.02
CA PHE A 41 -19.50 -1.97 -17.45
C PHE A 41 -18.25 -2.85 -17.46
N CYS A 42 -18.11 -3.70 -16.44
CA CYS A 42 -17.15 -4.81 -16.44
C CYS A 42 -17.63 -5.91 -17.38
N VAL A 43 -16.89 -6.13 -18.48
CA VAL A 43 -17.15 -7.20 -19.44
C VAL A 43 -16.00 -8.20 -19.37
N LEU A 44 -16.32 -9.49 -19.25
CA LEU A 44 -15.31 -10.55 -19.16
C LEU A 44 -14.36 -10.46 -20.36
N ASP A 45 -13.07 -10.54 -20.09
CA ASP A 45 -12.01 -10.43 -21.09
C ASP A 45 -11.09 -11.64 -21.04
N LYS A 46 -10.07 -11.65 -21.90
CA LYS A 46 -9.04 -12.69 -21.86
C LYS A 46 -8.44 -12.77 -20.45
N PRO A 47 -8.31 -13.97 -19.86
CA PRO A 47 -7.78 -14.11 -18.51
C PRO A 47 -6.31 -13.70 -18.45
N GLU A 48 -6.00 -12.96 -17.40
CA GLU A 48 -4.63 -12.71 -16.95
C GLU A 48 -4.26 -13.80 -15.94
N PRO A 49 -2.99 -14.22 -15.87
CA PRO A 49 -2.58 -15.23 -14.91
C PRO A 49 -2.67 -14.72 -13.48
N LEU A 50 -2.78 -15.64 -12.52
CA LEU A 50 -2.52 -15.36 -11.10
C LEU A 50 -1.08 -14.86 -10.94
N TYR A 51 -0.89 -13.76 -10.21
CA TYR A 51 0.41 -13.11 -10.05
C TYR A 51 1.07 -13.42 -8.71
N HIS A 52 2.40 -13.41 -8.74
CA HIS A 52 3.28 -13.40 -7.57
C HIS A 52 3.09 -14.58 -6.61
N ASP A 53 3.10 -15.81 -7.12
CA ASP A 53 3.14 -17.01 -6.27
C ASP A 53 4.42 -17.01 -5.43
N MET A 54 4.30 -16.70 -4.14
CA MET A 54 5.44 -16.64 -3.22
C MET A 54 6.15 -17.99 -3.03
N ARG A 55 5.54 -19.10 -3.47
CA ARG A 55 6.12 -20.44 -3.46
C ARG A 55 6.98 -20.73 -4.69
N ASP A 56 6.83 -19.93 -5.75
CA ASP A 56 7.69 -20.06 -6.94
C ASP A 56 9.10 -19.59 -6.60
N GLU A 57 10.03 -20.54 -6.61
CA GLU A 57 11.41 -20.30 -6.22
C GLU A 57 12.13 -19.27 -7.08
N ASN A 58 11.63 -19.05 -8.29
CA ASN A 58 12.23 -18.15 -9.26
C ASN A 58 11.73 -16.70 -9.16
N ILE A 59 10.72 -16.44 -8.33
CA ILE A 59 10.22 -15.09 -8.12
C ILE A 59 11.14 -14.36 -7.13
N HIS A 60 11.71 -13.24 -7.59
CA HIS A 60 12.55 -12.37 -6.77
C HIS A 60 12.09 -10.90 -6.84
N PRO A 61 11.91 -10.21 -5.70
CA PRO A 61 11.75 -10.79 -4.35
C PRO A 61 10.52 -11.71 -4.26
N ARG A 62 10.49 -12.66 -3.32
CA ARG A 62 9.38 -13.63 -3.13
C ARG A 62 8.15 -13.03 -2.44
N LEU A 63 8.33 -11.98 -1.63
CA LEU A 63 7.26 -11.27 -0.90
C LEU A 63 6.93 -9.94 -1.58
N LYS A 64 6.47 -10.01 -2.84
CA LYS A 64 5.95 -8.83 -3.54
C LYS A 64 4.56 -8.48 -3.02
N ALA A 65 4.25 -7.19 -2.98
CA ALA A 65 2.88 -6.73 -2.74
C ALA A 65 1.97 -7.15 -3.92
N GLY A 66 0.68 -7.35 -3.65
CA GLY A 66 -0.31 -7.65 -4.68
C GLY A 66 -0.29 -9.11 -5.16
N THR A 67 0.05 -10.05 -4.27
CA THR A 67 -0.01 -11.47 -4.61
C THR A 67 -1.45 -11.97 -4.64
N ASP A 68 -1.77 -12.78 -5.65
CA ASP A 68 -3.05 -13.46 -5.75
C ASP A 68 -3.09 -14.72 -4.85
N PHE A 69 -1.96 -15.12 -4.27
CA PHE A 69 -1.79 -16.39 -3.55
C PHE A 69 -1.98 -16.28 -2.04
N TRP A 70 -2.69 -15.24 -1.57
CA TRP A 70 -3.12 -15.19 -0.19
C TRP A 70 -4.20 -16.24 0.07
N PRO A 71 -4.05 -17.07 1.11
CA PRO A 71 -4.95 -18.19 1.33
C PRO A 71 -6.35 -17.75 1.77
N ILE A 72 -6.45 -16.59 2.44
CA ILE A 72 -7.71 -16.08 3.00
C ILE A 72 -7.76 -14.56 2.85
N LYS A 73 -8.74 -14.03 2.12
CA LYS A 73 -9.10 -12.60 2.12
C LYS A 73 -10.54 -12.43 2.59
N LEU A 74 -10.72 -12.00 3.85
CA LEU A 74 -12.05 -11.82 4.47
C LEU A 74 -12.78 -10.53 4.02
N MET A 75 -12.08 -9.65 3.33
CA MET A 75 -12.56 -8.37 2.81
C MET A 75 -12.04 -8.16 1.38
N THR A 76 -12.57 -7.15 0.71
CA THR A 76 -12.19 -6.78 -0.65
C THR A 76 -11.20 -5.63 -0.65
N ASP A 77 -10.01 -5.88 -1.18
CA ASP A 77 -9.04 -4.85 -1.55
C ASP A 77 -9.47 -4.18 -2.86
N VAL A 78 -9.54 -2.85 -2.88
CA VAL A 78 -9.69 -2.08 -4.12
C VAL A 78 -8.39 -1.32 -4.39
N VAL A 79 -7.71 -1.69 -5.46
CA VAL A 79 -6.41 -1.12 -5.85
C VAL A 79 -6.48 -0.59 -7.27
N VAL A 80 -5.85 0.56 -7.49
CA VAL A 80 -5.71 1.16 -8.83
C VAL A 80 -4.24 1.47 -9.05
N GLN A 81 -3.63 0.71 -9.95
CA GLN A 81 -2.25 0.91 -10.37
C GLN A 81 -2.24 1.78 -11.63
N GLY A 82 -1.44 2.84 -11.64
CA GLY A 82 -1.43 3.77 -12.77
C GLY A 82 -0.71 5.08 -12.50
N SER A 83 -1.21 6.15 -13.12
CA SER A 83 -0.62 7.48 -13.02
C SER A 83 -1.70 8.54 -13.03
N ALA A 84 -1.44 9.66 -12.36
CA ALA A 84 -2.19 10.89 -12.59
C ALA A 84 -1.79 11.47 -13.95
N PHE A 85 -2.75 11.99 -14.71
CA PHE A 85 -2.52 12.60 -16.01
C PHE A 85 -3.05 14.04 -16.04
N ALA A 86 -2.20 14.94 -16.50
CA ALA A 86 -2.57 16.34 -16.68
C ALA A 86 -3.69 16.47 -17.73
N PRO A 87 -4.78 17.21 -17.42
CA PRO A 87 -5.93 17.31 -18.31
C PRO A 87 -5.59 18.09 -19.59
N GLY A 88 -6.14 17.66 -20.72
CA GLY A 88 -6.04 18.40 -21.98
C GLY A 88 -4.63 18.50 -22.57
N GLY A 89 -3.69 17.65 -22.15
CA GLY A 89 -2.33 17.62 -22.69
C GLY A 89 -1.51 18.89 -22.39
N THR A 90 -1.86 19.62 -21.33
CA THR A 90 -1.09 20.78 -20.84
C THR A 90 -0.46 20.42 -19.50
N PRO A 91 0.85 20.61 -19.29
CA PRO A 91 1.49 20.24 -18.03
C PRO A 91 0.99 21.15 -16.90
N ILE A 92 0.84 20.57 -15.71
CA ILE A 92 0.33 21.24 -14.52
C ILE A 92 1.24 20.99 -13.32
N GLU A 93 1.26 21.90 -12.36
CA GLU A 93 2.12 21.80 -11.17
C GLU A 93 1.48 20.93 -10.08
N LYS A 94 0.15 20.93 -10.01
CA LYS A 94 -0.63 20.16 -9.03
C LYS A 94 -2.02 19.79 -9.54
N MET A 95 -2.52 18.65 -9.09
CA MET A 95 -3.92 18.23 -9.27
C MET A 95 -4.38 17.37 -8.10
N GLU A 96 -5.67 17.04 -8.09
CA GLU A 96 -6.23 15.99 -7.26
C GLU A 96 -6.66 14.82 -8.14
N VAL A 97 -6.34 13.60 -7.74
CA VAL A 97 -6.93 12.37 -8.29
C VAL A 97 -7.80 11.70 -7.24
N SER A 98 -8.81 10.94 -7.65
CA SER A 98 -9.67 10.27 -6.69
C SER A 98 -10.24 8.95 -7.16
N ILE A 99 -10.59 8.10 -6.18
CA ILE A 99 -11.41 6.92 -6.38
C ILE A 99 -12.63 7.04 -5.48
N ARG A 100 -13.81 6.93 -6.08
CA ARG A 100 -15.08 6.77 -5.37
C ARG A 100 -15.58 5.34 -5.56
N VAL A 101 -15.78 4.63 -4.47
CA VAL A 101 -16.43 3.31 -4.44
C VAL A 101 -17.70 3.44 -3.63
N GLY A 102 -18.85 3.45 -4.31
CA GLY A 102 -20.11 3.78 -3.68
C GLY A 102 -20.10 5.15 -2.99
N LYS A 103 -20.21 5.14 -1.66
CA LYS A 103 -20.17 6.34 -0.81
C LYS A 103 -18.77 6.73 -0.31
N ARG A 104 -17.77 5.85 -0.45
CA ARG A 104 -16.42 6.11 0.05
C ARG A 104 -15.61 6.80 -1.04
N LEU A 105 -15.04 7.95 -0.72
CA LEU A 105 -14.17 8.72 -1.59
C LEU A 105 -12.77 8.80 -0.97
N LYS A 106 -11.76 8.40 -1.72
CA LYS A 106 -10.36 8.65 -1.39
C LYS A 106 -9.76 9.56 -2.45
N ARG A 107 -9.11 10.65 -2.01
CA ARG A 107 -8.51 11.70 -2.86
C ARG A 107 -7.02 11.75 -2.58
N ILE A 108 -6.19 12.01 -3.58
CA ILE A 108 -4.75 12.22 -3.42
C ILE A 108 -4.40 13.58 -3.98
N ALA A 109 -3.71 14.41 -3.19
CA ALA A 109 -3.07 15.61 -3.68
C ALA A 109 -1.80 15.20 -4.43
N VAL A 110 -1.74 15.50 -5.73
CA VAL A 110 -0.64 15.16 -6.61
C VAL A 110 0.12 16.42 -6.96
N PHE A 111 1.41 16.45 -6.64
CA PHE A 111 2.32 17.53 -6.93
C PHE A 111 3.37 17.08 -7.94
N GLY A 112 3.82 18.01 -8.78
CA GLY A 112 5.06 17.87 -9.51
C GLY A 112 6.28 17.73 -8.60
N ARG A 113 7.45 17.55 -9.20
CA ARG A 113 8.71 17.48 -8.48
C ARG A 113 8.91 18.77 -7.68
N ARG A 114 9.26 18.65 -6.41
CA ARG A 114 9.55 19.76 -5.50
C ARG A 114 10.83 19.44 -4.75
N GLU A 115 11.87 20.21 -4.99
CA GLU A 115 13.12 20.07 -4.25
C GLU A 115 13.01 20.81 -2.91
N ILE A 116 13.74 20.31 -1.92
CA ILE A 116 14.00 21.03 -0.68
C ILE A 116 15.32 21.76 -0.89
N ILE A 117 15.32 23.08 -0.68
CA ILE A 117 16.52 23.91 -0.71
C ILE A 117 16.78 24.48 0.67
N TRP A 118 18.05 24.75 0.99
CA TRP A 118 18.43 25.34 2.27
C TRP A 118 18.96 26.76 2.07
N ASP A 119 18.45 27.69 2.87
CA ASP A 119 18.97 29.05 2.84
C ASP A 119 20.35 29.15 3.50
N ARG A 120 20.97 30.34 3.44
CA ARG A 120 22.30 30.58 4.05
C ARG A 120 22.34 30.38 5.57
N GLN A 121 21.19 30.27 6.22
CA GLN A 121 21.04 30.02 7.65
C GLN A 121 20.73 28.55 7.94
N GLY A 122 20.72 27.68 6.92
CA GLY A 122 20.41 26.26 7.03
C GLY A 122 18.92 25.96 7.18
N ARG A 123 18.03 26.93 6.90
CA ARG A 123 16.57 26.70 7.00
C ARG A 123 16.05 26.09 5.70
N PRO A 124 15.26 25.00 5.78
CA PRO A 124 14.69 24.41 4.59
C PRO A 124 13.57 25.29 4.02
N CYS A 125 13.49 25.33 2.69
CA CYS A 125 12.40 25.89 1.90
C CYS A 125 11.99 24.83 0.88
N ILE A 126 10.68 24.76 0.61
CA ILE A 126 10.14 23.87 -0.43
C ILE A 126 9.98 24.70 -1.69
N GLU A 127 10.56 24.25 -2.81
CA GLU A 127 10.35 24.90 -4.09
C GLU A 127 8.92 24.70 -4.64
N GLU A 128 8.51 25.60 -5.53
CA GLU A 128 7.24 25.44 -6.25
C GLU A 128 7.28 24.17 -7.12
N PRO A 129 6.16 23.43 -7.27
CA PRO A 129 6.17 22.19 -8.01
C PRO A 129 6.48 22.40 -9.50
N GLU A 130 7.40 21.60 -10.03
CA GLU A 130 7.65 21.55 -11.48
C GLU A 130 6.39 21.06 -12.23
N PRO A 131 6.03 21.65 -13.38
CA PRO A 131 4.92 21.15 -14.18
C PRO A 131 5.14 19.71 -14.69
N PHE A 132 4.12 18.86 -14.60
CA PHE A 132 4.15 17.48 -15.08
C PHE A 132 2.97 17.15 -16.02
N PHE A 133 3.19 16.21 -16.94
CA PHE A 133 2.12 15.61 -17.75
C PHE A 133 1.56 14.33 -17.14
N LYS A 134 2.41 13.57 -16.45
CA LYS A 134 2.12 12.27 -15.87
C LYS A 134 2.88 12.11 -14.56
N MET A 135 2.21 11.67 -13.50
CA MET A 135 2.82 11.35 -12.21
C MET A 135 2.46 9.91 -11.79
N PRO A 136 3.41 8.97 -11.72
CA PRO A 136 3.14 7.62 -11.25
C PRO A 136 2.56 7.59 -9.84
N LEU A 137 1.50 6.80 -9.64
CA LEU A 137 0.83 6.63 -8.35
C LEU A 137 1.40 5.40 -7.63
N ILE A 138 2.65 5.52 -7.17
CA ILE A 138 3.43 4.47 -6.49
C ILE A 138 3.91 4.96 -5.13
N TYR A 139 4.23 4.06 -4.20
CA TYR A 139 4.60 4.41 -2.82
C TYR A 139 5.93 5.16 -2.70
N GLU A 140 6.83 5.00 -3.65
CA GLU A 140 8.09 5.74 -3.77
C GLU A 140 7.86 7.24 -3.98
N ASN A 141 6.70 7.60 -4.54
CA ASN A 141 6.28 8.99 -4.70
C ASN A 141 5.44 9.51 -3.52
N ALA A 142 5.11 8.67 -2.54
CA ALA A 142 4.38 9.08 -1.34
C ALA A 142 5.34 9.41 -0.18
N TYR A 143 4.79 10.04 0.87
CA TYR A 143 5.58 10.40 2.06
C TYR A 143 6.25 9.18 2.70
N GLY A 144 7.52 9.30 3.05
CA GLY A 144 8.28 8.29 3.77
C GLY A 144 9.77 8.31 3.46
N GLY A 145 10.40 7.14 3.55
CA GLY A 145 11.84 6.96 3.35
C GLY A 145 12.59 6.66 4.65
N ILE A 146 13.90 6.79 4.59
CA ILE A 146 14.82 6.50 5.71
C ILE A 146 15.83 7.65 5.83
N ASP A 147 15.91 8.25 7.02
CA ASP A 147 16.99 9.18 7.37
C ASP A 147 18.14 8.40 8.03
N TRP A 148 19.13 8.02 7.22
CA TRP A 148 20.31 7.27 7.67
C TRP A 148 21.23 8.05 8.62
N ARG A 149 20.96 9.34 8.86
CA ARG A 149 21.76 10.18 9.78
C ARG A 149 21.35 9.99 11.24
N VAL A 150 20.20 9.36 11.50
CA VAL A 150 19.76 9.05 12.87
C VAL A 150 20.79 8.12 13.51
N ALA A 151 21.35 8.55 14.64
CA ALA A 151 22.38 7.80 15.34
C ALA A 151 21.84 6.45 15.85
N VAL A 152 22.69 5.42 15.75
CA VAL A 152 22.41 4.08 16.27
C VAL A 152 23.36 3.80 17.43
N GLU A 153 22.80 3.43 18.58
CA GLU A 153 23.60 2.98 19.73
C GLU A 153 24.25 1.62 19.41
N ASP A 154 25.52 1.45 19.77
CA ASP A 154 26.30 0.23 19.52
C ASP A 154 26.32 -0.24 18.05
N ALA A 155 26.34 0.71 17.09
CA ALA A 155 26.31 0.46 15.65
C ALA A 155 27.40 -0.51 15.13
N GLU A 156 28.54 -0.58 15.82
CA GLU A 156 29.68 -1.45 15.45
C GLU A 156 29.54 -2.89 16.00
N SER A 157 28.55 -3.17 16.84
CA SER A 157 28.33 -4.53 17.33
C SER A 157 27.84 -5.43 16.17
N PRO A 158 28.31 -6.70 16.07
CA PRO A 158 27.86 -7.61 15.02
C PRO A 158 26.34 -7.80 14.99
N GLU A 159 25.70 -7.81 16.15
CA GLU A 159 24.25 -7.94 16.30
C GLU A 159 23.51 -6.74 15.69
N MET A 160 23.98 -5.52 15.99
CA MET A 160 23.38 -4.30 15.43
C MET A 160 23.64 -4.20 13.93
N GLN A 161 24.85 -4.51 13.46
CA GLN A 161 25.17 -4.52 12.02
C GLN A 161 24.25 -5.46 11.23
N LEU A 162 23.86 -6.61 11.81
CA LEU A 162 22.90 -7.52 11.19
C LEU A 162 21.48 -6.92 11.17
N MET A 163 21.03 -6.33 12.28
CA MET A 163 19.72 -5.67 12.36
C MET A 163 19.59 -4.53 11.34
N LEU A 164 20.64 -3.72 11.21
CA LEU A 164 20.71 -2.58 10.30
C LEU A 164 20.66 -2.93 8.81
N GLN A 165 20.78 -4.21 8.44
CA GLN A 165 20.57 -4.65 7.06
C GLN A 165 19.09 -4.60 6.65
N THR A 166 18.18 -4.62 7.62
CA THR A 166 16.74 -4.72 7.39
C THR A 166 15.93 -3.61 8.05
N ASP A 167 16.42 -3.03 9.16
CA ASP A 167 15.70 -2.04 9.96
C ASP A 167 16.63 -0.88 10.37
N HIS A 168 16.09 0.30 10.67
CA HIS A 168 16.89 1.47 11.07
C HIS A 168 16.04 2.43 11.93
N PRO A 169 16.58 3.05 13.01
CA PRO A 169 15.79 3.98 13.85
C PRO A 169 15.30 5.22 13.10
N GLY A 170 15.99 5.60 12.02
CA GLY A 170 15.58 6.68 11.10
C GLY A 170 14.62 6.25 9.99
N MET A 171 14.10 5.01 10.01
CA MET A 171 13.11 4.55 9.04
C MET A 171 11.73 5.12 9.34
N TYR A 172 11.00 5.55 8.31
CA TYR A 172 9.57 5.79 8.44
C TYR A 172 8.78 4.49 8.33
N PRO A 173 8.22 3.95 9.43
CA PRO A 173 7.73 2.57 9.45
C PRO A 173 6.50 2.35 8.57
N ARG A 174 5.75 3.40 8.23
CA ARG A 174 4.55 3.29 7.37
C ARG A 174 4.91 3.17 5.87
N ASN A 175 6.07 3.67 5.47
CA ASN A 175 6.53 3.63 4.08
C ASN A 175 8.05 3.88 4.01
N PRO A 176 8.90 2.84 4.15
CA PRO A 176 10.35 3.00 4.08
C PRO A 176 10.86 3.27 2.65
N PHE A 177 10.00 3.13 1.64
CA PHE A 177 10.35 3.27 0.22
C PHE A 177 10.05 4.66 -0.34
N GLY A 178 9.31 5.49 0.41
CA GLY A 178 8.90 6.83 0.00
C GLY A 178 10.01 7.87 0.08
N LYS A 179 9.58 9.13 0.03
CA LYS A 179 10.47 10.30 0.16
C LYS A 179 9.86 11.40 1.02
N GLY A 180 10.69 12.34 1.47
CA GLY A 180 10.29 13.46 2.32
C GLY A 180 10.43 13.26 3.83
N TYR A 181 10.84 12.08 4.31
CA TYR A 181 11.06 11.85 5.74
C TYR A 181 12.46 12.29 6.18
N LEU A 182 12.54 13.29 7.06
CA LEU A 182 13.79 13.79 7.66
C LEU A 182 13.65 13.84 9.18
N VAL A 183 14.61 13.26 9.90
CA VAL A 183 14.63 13.29 11.36
C VAL A 183 15.67 14.26 11.85
N VAL A 184 16.90 14.17 11.33
CA VAL A 184 18.03 14.97 11.78
C VAL A 184 18.02 16.32 11.08
N ASP A 185 18.25 17.39 11.83
CA ASP A 185 18.39 18.73 11.26
C ASP A 185 19.66 18.83 10.39
N GLY A 186 19.56 19.65 9.34
CA GLY A 186 20.64 19.88 8.39
C GLY A 186 20.34 19.39 6.97
N GLU A 187 21.15 19.91 6.05
CA GLU A 187 21.02 19.72 4.61
C GLU A 187 21.14 18.25 4.19
N VAL A 188 20.26 17.83 3.27
CA VAL A 188 20.31 16.55 2.59
C VAL A 188 20.32 16.83 1.09
N PRO A 189 21.44 16.58 0.39
CA PRO A 189 21.51 16.79 -1.05
C PRO A 189 20.41 16.03 -1.80
N ASP A 190 19.85 16.67 -2.83
CA ASP A 190 18.88 16.07 -3.76
C ASP A 190 17.60 15.52 -3.10
N MET A 191 17.25 16.02 -1.90
CA MET A 191 16.03 15.60 -1.22
C MET A 191 14.80 16.23 -1.86
N GLU A 192 13.81 15.40 -2.15
CA GLU A 192 12.54 15.80 -2.74
C GLU A 192 11.39 15.62 -1.74
N MET A 193 10.41 16.52 -1.85
CA MET A 193 9.11 16.33 -1.21
C MET A 193 8.35 15.15 -1.86
N PRO A 194 7.43 14.49 -1.14
CA PRO A 194 6.53 13.51 -1.74
C PRO A 194 5.72 14.14 -2.87
N ASN A 195 5.39 13.39 -3.91
CA ASN A 195 4.47 13.83 -4.94
C ASN A 195 3.02 13.48 -4.60
N LEU A 196 2.81 12.45 -3.79
CA LEU A 196 1.50 11.95 -3.40
C LEU A 196 1.28 12.20 -1.91
N GLU A 197 0.29 13.02 -1.60
CA GLU A 197 -0.02 13.41 -0.23
C GLU A 197 -1.50 13.24 0.08
N ASP A 198 -1.82 13.06 1.37
CA ASP A 198 -3.19 13.17 1.85
C ASP A 198 -3.61 14.65 1.77
N PRO A 199 -4.64 15.01 0.98
CA PRO A 199 -5.08 16.39 0.88
C PRO A 199 -5.53 16.99 2.22
N ASP A 200 -5.87 16.15 3.20
CA ASP A 200 -6.29 16.58 4.53
C ASP A 200 -5.13 16.64 5.55
N ASP A 201 -3.89 16.27 5.16
CA ASP A 201 -2.69 16.30 6.01
C ASP A 201 -1.40 16.43 5.16
N LEU A 202 -1.21 17.60 4.53
CA LEU A 202 -0.02 17.90 3.73
C LEU A 202 1.24 18.06 4.61
N LEU A 203 2.39 17.66 4.09
CA LEU A 203 3.69 17.95 4.66
C LEU A 203 4.03 19.42 4.45
N THR A 204 4.34 20.11 5.55
CA THR A 204 4.72 21.53 5.54
C THR A 204 6.17 21.69 5.97
N VAL A 205 6.78 22.85 5.66
CA VAL A 205 8.16 23.17 6.09
C VAL A 205 8.33 23.04 7.60
N GLU A 206 7.32 23.44 8.38
CA GLU A 206 7.36 23.40 9.85
C GLU A 206 7.37 21.98 10.42
N ARG A 207 6.91 20.99 9.64
CA ARG A 207 6.86 19.58 10.02
C ARG A 207 7.88 18.72 9.29
N LEU A 208 8.65 19.30 8.36
CA LEU A 208 9.57 18.61 7.49
C LEU A 208 10.64 17.83 8.27
N ILE A 209 11.20 18.44 9.30
CA ILE A 209 12.21 17.85 10.17
C ILE A 209 11.52 17.37 11.46
N VAL A 210 11.50 16.05 11.68
CA VAL A 210 10.84 15.41 12.82
C VAL A 210 11.56 15.73 14.13
N GLY A 211 12.89 15.83 14.10
CA GLY A 211 13.76 16.09 15.25
C GLY A 211 14.02 14.86 16.13
N ASP A 212 12.98 14.12 16.48
CA ASP A 212 13.06 12.90 17.28
C ASP A 212 12.42 11.72 16.52
N PRO A 213 13.18 10.64 16.21
CA PRO A 213 12.63 9.52 15.45
C PRO A 213 11.45 8.84 16.14
N ALA A 214 11.30 8.95 17.47
CA ALA A 214 10.16 8.42 18.20
C ALA A 214 8.84 9.17 17.92
N LEU A 215 8.90 10.34 17.29
CA LEU A 215 7.74 11.16 16.92
C LEU A 215 7.23 10.91 15.50
N TRP A 216 7.72 9.86 14.82
CA TRP A 216 7.28 9.47 13.46
C TRP A 216 5.75 9.39 13.34
N TYR A 217 5.05 8.97 14.40
CA TYR A 217 3.60 8.76 14.37
C TYR A 217 2.81 10.05 14.10
N ARG A 218 3.40 11.23 14.37
CA ARG A 218 2.81 12.57 14.14
C ARG A 218 2.93 13.06 12.69
N GLN A 219 3.71 12.35 11.87
CA GLN A 219 3.94 12.71 10.48
C GLN A 219 2.82 12.18 9.57
N PRO A 220 2.62 12.80 8.39
CA PRO A 220 1.57 12.43 7.45
C PRO A 220 1.56 10.96 7.06
N LEU A 221 0.38 10.36 6.91
CA LEU A 221 0.28 8.99 6.38
C LEU A 221 0.77 8.94 4.93
N PRO A 222 1.46 7.86 4.51
CA PRO A 222 1.74 7.64 3.11
C PRO A 222 0.42 7.44 2.35
N TRP A 223 0.20 8.21 1.30
CA TRP A 223 -1.08 8.27 0.61
C TRP A 223 -0.94 7.84 -0.85
N CYS A 224 -1.54 6.70 -1.19
CA CYS A 224 -1.44 6.06 -2.50
C CYS A 224 -2.72 5.24 -2.81
N PHE A 225 -2.79 4.66 -4.01
CA PHE A 225 -3.82 3.68 -4.41
C PHE A 225 -3.27 2.28 -4.71
N ASP A 226 -1.95 2.12 -4.73
CA ASP A 226 -1.27 0.86 -5.06
C ASP A 226 -1.31 -0.15 -3.89
N TRP A 227 -0.77 -1.34 -4.12
CA TRP A 227 -0.58 -2.39 -3.13
C TRP A 227 0.42 -1.96 -2.05
N VAL A 228 0.03 -2.15 -0.79
CA VAL A 228 0.86 -1.86 0.39
C VAL A 228 1.85 -3.00 0.58
N HIS A 229 3.14 -2.69 0.71
CA HIS A 229 4.17 -3.71 0.94
C HIS A 229 4.02 -4.38 2.34
N PRO A 230 4.29 -5.70 2.48
CA PRO A 230 4.12 -6.40 3.77
C PRO A 230 4.99 -5.85 4.91
N TYR A 231 6.14 -5.27 4.57
CA TYR A 231 7.08 -4.64 5.50
C TYR A 231 6.68 -3.21 5.95
N THR A 232 5.39 -2.88 5.97
CA THR A 232 4.93 -1.55 6.38
C THR A 232 4.02 -1.62 7.59
N PHE A 233 4.10 -0.61 8.45
CA PHE A 233 3.17 -0.41 9.55
C PHE A 233 1.80 0.06 9.03
N PRO A 234 0.65 -0.44 9.53
CA PRO A 234 0.50 -1.46 10.57
C PRO A 234 0.42 -2.90 10.01
N ARG A 235 0.68 -3.11 8.71
CA ARG A 235 0.48 -4.41 8.06
C ARG A 235 1.33 -5.51 8.69
N TYR A 236 2.62 -5.29 8.94
CA TYR A 236 3.48 -6.30 9.57
C TYR A 236 3.06 -6.67 10.99
N LEU A 237 2.26 -5.83 11.67
CA LEU A 237 1.82 -6.11 13.05
C LEU A 237 0.98 -7.39 13.10
N TYR A 238 0.33 -7.74 11.99
CA TYR A 238 -0.53 -8.90 11.82
C TYR A 238 0.21 -10.16 11.37
N PHE A 239 1.52 -10.09 11.15
CA PHE A 239 2.31 -11.20 10.60
C PHE A 239 2.96 -12.07 11.67
N LEU A 240 3.62 -11.44 12.64
CA LEU A 240 4.40 -12.10 13.70
C LEU A 240 4.14 -11.45 15.05
N ASP A 241 4.33 -12.24 16.10
CA ASP A 241 4.28 -11.78 17.48
C ASP A 241 5.45 -10.83 17.75
N ASP A 242 5.23 -9.85 18.63
CA ASP A 242 6.25 -8.91 19.10
C ASP A 242 6.99 -8.07 18.03
N VAL A 243 6.46 -7.96 16.80
CA VAL A 243 6.99 -7.06 15.76
C VAL A 243 6.34 -5.67 15.85
N ASP A 244 7.12 -4.60 15.98
CA ASP A 244 6.61 -3.22 15.98
C ASP A 244 7.58 -2.28 15.23
N ALA A 245 7.22 -1.00 15.13
CA ALA A 245 8.18 0.00 14.71
C ALA A 245 9.33 0.10 15.72
N TRP A 246 10.53 0.48 15.27
CA TRP A 246 11.71 0.66 16.14
C TRP A 246 11.38 1.46 17.40
N PHE A 247 10.62 2.54 17.22
CA PHE A 247 10.02 3.30 18.30
C PHE A 247 8.51 3.04 18.33
N PRO A 248 8.00 2.24 19.28
CA PRO A 248 6.57 2.02 19.46
C PRO A 248 5.77 3.33 19.59
N GLY A 249 4.86 3.60 18.64
CA GLY A 249 3.94 4.74 18.71
C GLY A 249 2.81 4.55 19.75
N PRO A 250 1.99 5.58 20.02
CA PRO A 250 0.82 5.47 20.90
C PRO A 250 -0.23 4.50 20.36
N GLU A 251 -1.10 3.98 21.23
CA GLU A 251 -2.15 3.00 20.87
C GLU A 251 -3.57 3.59 20.93
N ASP A 252 -3.68 4.91 20.82
CA ASP A 252 -4.91 5.68 20.90
C ASP A 252 -5.01 6.73 19.78
N GLU A 253 -5.90 7.70 19.93
CA GLU A 253 -6.24 8.68 18.89
C GLU A 253 -5.11 9.64 18.53
N ASP A 254 -4.02 9.66 19.29
CA ASP A 254 -2.80 10.38 18.89
C ASP A 254 -2.13 9.72 17.67
N MET A 255 -2.53 8.48 17.32
CA MET A 255 -2.14 7.80 16.10
C MET A 255 -3.19 8.00 15.00
N PRO A 256 -2.84 8.58 13.83
CA PRO A 256 -3.79 8.81 12.73
C PRO A 256 -4.51 7.54 12.24
N GLU A 257 -3.84 6.38 12.25
CA GLU A 257 -4.47 5.11 11.88
C GLU A 257 -5.59 4.72 12.85
N VAL A 258 -5.42 4.98 14.14
CA VAL A 258 -6.44 4.73 15.14
C VAL A 258 -7.56 5.75 15.00
N GLN A 259 -7.21 7.02 14.89
CA GLN A 259 -8.15 8.12 14.72
C GLN A 259 -9.07 7.94 13.51
N ARG A 260 -8.52 7.45 12.41
CA ARG A 260 -9.25 7.22 11.15
C ARG A 260 -9.85 5.82 11.05
N GLY A 261 -9.67 4.98 12.07
CA GLY A 261 -10.24 3.64 12.15
C GLY A 261 -9.57 2.59 11.27
N PHE A 262 -8.35 2.82 10.82
CA PHE A 262 -7.51 1.85 10.10
C PHE A 262 -6.79 0.87 11.03
N LEU A 263 -6.59 1.24 12.30
CA LEU A 263 -6.02 0.40 13.34
C LEU A 263 -6.88 0.46 14.60
N LYS A 264 -6.97 -0.66 15.34
CA LYS A 264 -7.74 -0.69 16.59
C LYS A 264 -6.93 -0.06 17.73
N ARG A 265 -7.60 0.64 18.65
CA ARG A 265 -6.99 1.06 19.93
C ARG A 265 -6.45 -0.13 20.72
N LYS A 266 -5.35 0.08 21.45
CA LYS A 266 -4.68 -0.94 22.29
C LYS A 266 -4.29 -2.19 21.50
N TYR A 267 -3.84 -2.03 20.26
CA TYR A 267 -3.56 -3.14 19.36
C TYR A 267 -2.47 -4.09 19.86
N ARG A 268 -1.52 -3.64 20.70
CA ARG A 268 -0.46 -4.50 21.23
C ARG A 268 -1.00 -5.52 22.23
N SER A 269 -2.03 -5.17 22.99
CA SER A 269 -2.65 -6.07 23.97
C SER A 269 -3.75 -6.96 23.40
N ARG A 270 -3.99 -6.90 22.08
CA ARG A 270 -5.07 -7.64 21.42
C ARG A 270 -4.52 -8.92 20.82
N PRO A 271 -4.88 -10.10 21.35
CA PRO A 271 -4.48 -11.38 20.76
C PRO A 271 -4.94 -11.49 19.30
N GLU A 272 -6.08 -10.89 18.96
CA GLU A 272 -6.56 -10.85 17.57
C GLU A 272 -5.71 -9.97 16.63
N VAL A 273 -4.70 -9.26 17.12
CA VAL A 273 -3.75 -8.49 16.31
C VAL A 273 -2.33 -9.07 16.39
N ARG A 274 -2.00 -9.74 17.50
CA ARG A 274 -0.64 -10.04 17.98
C ARG A 274 -0.38 -11.53 18.26
N SER A 275 -1.26 -12.42 17.80
CA SER A 275 -1.13 -13.87 18.02
C SER A 275 -0.87 -14.57 16.70
N SER A 276 0.26 -15.27 16.62
CA SER A 276 0.68 -16.10 15.48
C SER A 276 0.46 -17.60 15.73
N ASP A 277 -0.08 -17.98 16.89
CA ASP A 277 -0.46 -19.35 17.26
C ASP A 277 -1.27 -20.08 16.16
N ASN A 278 -2.06 -19.34 15.39
CA ASN A 278 -2.87 -19.86 14.27
C ASN A 278 -2.42 -19.33 12.90
N GLY A 279 -1.16 -18.90 12.79
CA GLY A 279 -0.59 -18.21 11.63
C GLY A 279 -0.91 -16.71 11.58
N PRO A 280 -0.54 -16.01 10.48
CA PRO A 280 -0.79 -14.59 10.32
C PRO A 280 -2.27 -14.24 10.42
N HIS A 281 -2.58 -13.14 11.09
CA HIS A 281 -3.96 -12.66 11.21
C HIS A 281 -4.51 -12.27 9.81
N PRO A 282 -5.80 -12.52 9.48
CA PRO A 282 -6.34 -12.27 8.13
C PRO A 282 -6.21 -10.83 7.60
N MET A 283 -5.97 -9.85 8.47
CA MET A 283 -5.66 -8.48 8.04
C MET A 283 -4.29 -8.34 7.37
N PHE A 284 -3.33 -9.23 7.66
CA PHE A 284 -2.04 -9.27 6.97
C PHE A 284 -2.20 -9.50 5.46
N TYR A 285 -3.22 -10.29 5.10
CA TYR A 285 -3.55 -10.64 3.72
C TYR A 285 -4.27 -9.51 2.98
N GLN A 286 -4.73 -8.46 3.66
CA GLN A 286 -5.31 -7.29 3.01
C GLN A 286 -4.20 -6.31 2.62
N GLU A 287 -4.18 -5.91 1.36
CA GLU A 287 -3.05 -5.20 0.77
C GLU A 287 -3.43 -3.83 0.20
N ALA A 288 -4.71 -3.47 0.18
CA ALA A 288 -5.11 -2.15 -0.30
C ALA A 288 -4.66 -1.05 0.67
N SER A 289 -4.35 0.11 0.08
CA SER A 289 -4.01 1.32 0.83
C SER A 289 -5.09 1.73 1.86
N TYR A 290 -4.71 2.58 2.82
CA TYR A 290 -5.62 3.12 3.84
C TYR A 290 -6.96 3.58 3.26
N GLY A 291 -8.07 3.11 3.85
CA GLY A 291 -9.43 3.44 3.40
C GLY A 291 -9.92 2.64 2.17
N MET A 292 -9.09 1.80 1.56
CA MET A 292 -9.43 1.05 0.35
C MET A 292 -9.70 -0.45 0.57
N ILE A 293 -9.86 -0.85 1.83
CA ILE A 293 -10.32 -2.19 2.23
C ILE A 293 -11.82 -2.13 2.56
N PHE A 294 -12.62 -2.99 1.94
CA PHE A 294 -14.08 -2.98 2.02
C PHE A 294 -14.61 -4.30 2.57
N SER A 295 -15.32 -4.25 3.69
CA SER A 295 -15.96 -5.44 4.27
C SER A 295 -17.19 -5.89 3.49
N ASN A 296 -17.82 -5.00 2.72
CA ASN A 296 -19.06 -5.24 1.98
C ASN A 296 -19.07 -4.42 0.68
N LEU A 297 -18.35 -4.88 -0.34
CA LEU A 297 -18.46 -4.33 -1.69
C LEU A 297 -19.65 -5.00 -2.41
N ARG A 298 -20.64 -4.22 -2.83
CA ARG A 298 -21.88 -4.78 -3.38
C ARG A 298 -21.74 -5.09 -4.87
N HIS A 299 -22.49 -6.07 -5.33
CA HIS A 299 -22.71 -6.29 -6.76
C HIS A 299 -23.35 -5.05 -7.38
N GLY A 300 -22.96 -4.73 -8.61
CA GLY A 300 -23.46 -3.53 -9.28
C GLY A 300 -23.01 -2.20 -8.66
N GLU A 301 -22.09 -2.19 -7.68
CA GLU A 301 -21.56 -0.95 -7.11
C GLU A 301 -20.81 -0.16 -8.19
N GLU A 302 -21.00 1.16 -8.21
CA GLU A 302 -20.27 2.05 -9.10
C GLU A 302 -18.91 2.40 -8.49
N ILE A 303 -17.87 2.28 -9.32
CA ILE A 303 -16.53 2.77 -9.05
C ILE A 303 -16.22 3.88 -10.05
N VAL A 304 -15.83 5.04 -9.54
CA VAL A 304 -15.43 6.20 -10.34
C VAL A 304 -13.99 6.56 -10.04
N ILE A 305 -13.19 6.67 -11.10
CA ILE A 305 -11.77 6.93 -11.09
C ILE A 305 -11.54 8.25 -11.82
N THR A 306 -11.01 9.26 -11.14
CA THR A 306 -10.85 10.62 -11.68
C THR A 306 -9.37 10.99 -11.82
N GLY A 307 -9.01 11.58 -12.96
CA GLY A 307 -7.67 12.13 -13.23
C GLY A 307 -6.58 11.08 -13.51
N MET A 308 -6.95 9.81 -13.68
CA MET A 308 -6.02 8.69 -13.88
C MET A 308 -6.13 8.04 -15.26
N HIS A 309 -6.54 8.81 -16.28
CA HIS A 309 -6.59 8.38 -17.67
C HIS A 309 -5.98 9.45 -18.58
N PRO A 310 -5.18 9.10 -19.61
CA PRO A 310 -4.51 10.08 -20.46
C PRO A 310 -5.46 10.98 -21.24
N GLU A 311 -6.66 10.50 -21.56
CA GLU A 311 -7.63 11.23 -22.41
C GLU A 311 -8.93 11.59 -21.72
N LYS A 312 -9.26 10.93 -20.61
CA LYS A 312 -10.57 11.04 -19.95
C LYS A 312 -10.37 11.66 -18.59
N THR A 313 -11.18 12.65 -18.24
CA THR A 313 -11.19 13.20 -16.89
C THR A 313 -11.68 12.18 -15.86
N GLU A 314 -12.58 11.29 -16.29
CA GLU A 314 -13.21 10.29 -15.44
C GLU A 314 -13.39 8.96 -16.18
N ILE A 315 -13.16 7.87 -15.46
CA ILE A 315 -13.58 6.51 -15.83
C ILE A 315 -14.56 6.05 -14.76
N ALA A 316 -15.81 5.78 -15.16
CA ALA A 316 -16.76 5.07 -14.33
C ALA A 316 -16.85 3.61 -14.78
N LEU A 317 -16.99 2.70 -13.84
CA LEU A 317 -17.36 1.31 -14.09
C LEU A 317 -18.39 0.85 -13.06
N ARG A 318 -19.24 -0.09 -13.46
CA ARG A 318 -20.12 -0.82 -12.57
C ARG A 318 -19.61 -2.24 -12.40
N LEU A 319 -19.46 -2.69 -11.16
CA LEU A 319 -19.16 -4.08 -10.84
C LEU A 319 -20.24 -5.01 -11.41
N THR A 320 -19.91 -6.29 -11.56
CA THR A 320 -20.87 -7.28 -12.05
C THR A 320 -22.08 -7.36 -11.13
N ASP A 321 -23.25 -7.64 -11.69
CA ASP A 321 -24.52 -7.69 -10.94
C ASP A 321 -24.65 -8.96 -10.08
N ALA A 322 -23.75 -9.92 -10.26
CA ALA A 322 -23.60 -11.13 -9.45
C ALA A 322 -22.11 -11.52 -9.37
N PRO A 323 -21.69 -12.23 -8.30
CA PRO A 323 -20.38 -12.85 -8.29
C PRO A 323 -20.35 -14.02 -9.30
N PRO A 324 -19.17 -14.41 -9.81
CA PRO A 324 -19.06 -15.61 -10.62
C PRO A 324 -19.51 -16.84 -9.82
N GLU A 325 -20.33 -17.68 -10.44
CA GLU A 325 -20.72 -18.97 -9.86
C GLU A 325 -19.60 -20.00 -10.08
N LEU A 326 -19.35 -20.80 -9.05
CA LEU A 326 -18.34 -21.84 -9.07
C LEU A 326 -18.97 -23.15 -8.61
N GLU A 327 -18.93 -24.15 -9.48
CA GLU A 327 -19.31 -25.53 -9.16
C GLU A 327 -18.03 -26.35 -8.96
N ILE A 328 -17.93 -27.04 -7.82
CA ILE A 328 -16.81 -27.91 -7.49
C ILE A 328 -17.34 -29.35 -7.44
N GLU A 329 -16.86 -30.18 -8.37
CA GLU A 329 -17.09 -31.61 -8.36
C GLU A 329 -15.85 -32.32 -7.80
N ILE A 330 -16.05 -33.17 -6.79
CA ILE A 330 -14.99 -33.98 -6.17
C ILE A 330 -15.30 -35.44 -6.51
N GLU A 331 -14.58 -35.99 -7.47
CA GLU A 331 -14.64 -37.42 -7.81
C GLU A 331 -13.74 -38.21 -6.83
N GLY A 332 -14.28 -39.27 -6.23
CA GLY A 332 -13.61 -40.13 -5.23
C GLY A 332 -13.41 -41.55 -5.72
#